data_AF-A0A970KUF9-F1
#
_entry.id   AF-A0A970KUF9-F1
#
_cell.length_a   1.000
_cell.length_b   1.000
_cell.length_c   1.000
_cell.angle_alpha   90.00
_cell.angle_beta   90.00
_cell.angle_gamma   90.00
#
_symmetry.space_group_name_H-M   'P 1'
#
loop_
_entity.id
_entity.type
_entity.pdbx_description
1 polymer ?
#
loop_
_entity_poly.entity_id
_entity_poly.type
_entity_poly.pdbx_seq_one_letter_code
_entity_poly.pdbx_strand_id
1 'polypeptide(L)'
;NLSKYGIKVVCYNFMPVFDWTRTDLAKELEDGSTVLSYEQKLIEEMDPDKLVEDIQGGSKGLSLPGWEPERLKKLKELFQLYRDVDEDQLFENLRYFLERIIPTAEECDIKMAIHPDDPPWTIFGLPRIVTNKENLGRILKLVDSPYNGLTLCSGCLGANPNNDIADMIRTFGDRIHFAHVRNIKIHPNGDFDESSHLSSDGSLDIFEIMKAYHDIGFKGYIRPDHGRMIWGEDARPGYGLYDRALGIAYLNGLWEAIDKMKRGV
;
A
#
# COMPACT_ATOMS: atom_id res chain seq x y z
N ASN A 1 -20.24 -0.19 16.65
CA ASN A 1 -19.96 1.10 15.98
C ASN A 1 -18.66 1.66 16.56
N LEU A 2 -17.64 1.85 15.73
CA LEU A 2 -16.29 2.28 16.11
C LEU A 2 -16.24 3.72 16.65
N SER A 3 -17.15 4.59 16.20
CA SER A 3 -17.18 6.01 16.60
C SER A 3 -17.42 6.18 18.10
N LYS A 4 -18.15 5.26 18.73
CA LYS A 4 -18.38 5.20 20.18
C LYS A 4 -17.08 5.05 20.99
N TYR A 5 -16.00 4.61 20.35
CA TYR A 5 -14.68 4.43 20.94
C TYR A 5 -13.66 5.47 20.44
N GLY A 6 -14.12 6.55 19.78
CA GLY A 6 -13.26 7.65 19.35
C GLY A 6 -12.42 7.38 18.10
N ILE A 7 -12.65 6.28 17.38
CA ILE A 7 -11.97 6.01 16.10
C ILE A 7 -12.48 6.99 15.04
N LYS A 8 -11.54 7.66 14.34
CA LYS A 8 -11.84 8.71 13.36
C LYS A 8 -11.45 8.39 11.92
N VAL A 9 -10.60 7.39 11.70
CA VAL A 9 -10.15 7.00 10.36
C VAL A 9 -10.19 5.48 10.24
N VAL A 10 -10.73 4.98 9.13
CA VAL A 10 -10.73 3.55 8.77
C VAL A 10 -9.99 3.38 7.45
N CYS A 11 -8.85 2.71 7.50
CA CYS A 11 -8.13 2.25 6.31
C CYS A 11 -8.77 0.95 5.78
N TYR A 12 -9.01 0.86 4.48
CA TYR A 12 -9.54 -0.35 3.82
C TYR A 12 -8.94 -0.47 2.42
N ASN A 13 -9.14 -1.58 1.72
CA ASN A 13 -8.77 -1.74 0.32
C ASN A 13 -9.93 -2.34 -0.48
N PHE A 14 -9.77 -2.43 -1.80
CA PHE A 14 -10.72 -3.07 -2.70
C PHE A 14 -10.02 -4.02 -3.69
N MET A 15 -8.94 -4.67 -3.22
CA MET A 15 -8.11 -5.56 -4.02
C MET A 15 -8.81 -6.92 -4.21
N PRO A 16 -9.03 -7.37 -5.46
CA PRO A 16 -9.63 -8.68 -5.70
C PRO A 16 -8.70 -9.81 -5.26
N VAL A 17 -9.25 -10.73 -4.47
CA VAL A 17 -8.60 -11.97 -4.01
C VAL A 17 -7.38 -11.71 -3.12
N PHE A 18 -6.29 -11.17 -3.66
CA PHE A 18 -5.05 -10.92 -2.94
C PHE A 18 -4.98 -9.48 -2.46
N ASP A 19 -4.70 -9.29 -1.16
CA ASP A 19 -4.36 -7.98 -0.60
C ASP A 19 -3.01 -7.51 -1.19
N TRP A 20 -1.91 -7.66 -0.46
CA TRP A 20 -0.58 -7.33 -0.97
C TRP A 20 0.18 -8.58 -1.39
N THR A 21 0.97 -8.47 -2.45
CA THR A 21 1.68 -9.61 -3.06
C THR A 21 3.18 -9.38 -3.09
N ARG A 22 3.94 -10.40 -2.66
CA ARG A 22 5.41 -10.47 -2.67
C ARG A 22 5.81 -11.88 -3.08
N THR A 23 6.96 -12.01 -3.73
CA THR A 23 7.50 -13.29 -4.20
C THR A 23 8.47 -13.90 -3.22
N ASP A 24 9.16 -13.07 -2.42
CA ASP A 24 10.01 -13.49 -1.31
C ASP A 24 9.73 -12.60 -0.10
N LEU A 25 9.56 -13.18 1.08
CA LEU A 25 9.31 -12.43 2.32
C LEU A 25 10.56 -12.21 3.17
N ALA A 26 11.69 -12.83 2.81
CA ALA A 26 12.92 -12.80 3.58
C ALA A 26 14.16 -12.74 2.68
N LYS A 27 14.09 -11.98 1.57
CA LYS A 27 15.22 -11.77 0.68
C LYS A 27 16.36 -11.11 1.46
N GLU A 28 17.50 -11.78 1.54
CA GLU A 28 18.68 -11.28 2.26
C GLU A 28 19.37 -10.18 1.44
N LEU A 29 19.71 -9.07 2.09
CA LEU A 29 20.47 -7.96 1.52
C LEU A 29 21.96 -8.07 1.88
N GLU A 30 22.81 -7.29 1.20
CA GLU A 30 24.26 -7.29 1.44
C GLU A 30 24.67 -6.94 2.89
N ASP A 31 23.82 -6.19 3.60
CA ASP A 31 24.02 -5.82 5.01
C ASP A 31 23.55 -6.90 6.01
N GLY A 32 23.07 -8.04 5.52
CA GLY A 32 22.55 -9.16 6.31
C GLY A 32 21.14 -8.96 6.85
N SER A 33 20.47 -7.85 6.51
CA SER A 33 19.04 -7.68 6.78
C SER A 33 18.18 -8.46 5.78
N THR A 34 16.91 -8.71 6.10
CA THR A 34 15.97 -9.33 5.14
C THR A 34 14.81 -8.41 4.81
N VAL A 35 14.30 -8.51 3.59
CA VAL A 35 13.22 -7.66 3.07
C VAL A 35 12.15 -8.46 2.33
N LEU A 36 10.98 -7.83 2.20
CA LEU A 36 9.97 -8.27 1.27
C LEU A 36 10.38 -7.87 -0.16
N SER A 37 10.28 -8.80 -1.10
CA SER A 37 10.65 -8.61 -2.50
C SER A 37 9.52 -9.01 -3.44
N TYR A 38 9.44 -8.35 -4.59
CA TYR A 38 8.51 -8.66 -5.67
C TYR A 38 9.28 -8.84 -6.99
N GLU A 39 9.11 -10.00 -7.60
CA GLU A 39 9.64 -10.34 -8.92
C GLU A 39 8.51 -10.58 -9.91
N GLN A 40 8.38 -9.70 -10.91
CA GLN A 40 7.28 -9.74 -11.88
C GLN A 40 7.26 -11.06 -12.66
N LYS A 41 8.45 -11.54 -13.06
CA LYS A 41 8.59 -12.76 -13.85
C LYS A 41 8.08 -14.00 -13.10
N LEU A 42 8.30 -14.09 -11.79
CA LEU A 42 7.81 -15.21 -10.99
C LEU A 42 6.27 -15.22 -10.94
N ILE A 43 5.64 -14.05 -10.87
CA ILE A 43 4.18 -13.92 -10.91
C ILE A 43 3.61 -14.32 -12.27
N GLU A 44 4.29 -13.98 -13.37
CA GLU A 44 3.85 -14.33 -14.73
C GLU A 44 4.00 -15.82 -15.05
N GLU A 45 5.02 -16.48 -14.49
CA GLU A 45 5.25 -17.92 -14.67
C GLU A 45 4.36 -18.79 -13.78
N MET A 46 3.62 -18.18 -12.84
CA MET A 46 2.72 -18.89 -11.94
C MET A 46 1.40 -19.25 -12.62
N ASP A 47 1.02 -20.51 -12.45
CA ASP A 47 -0.28 -21.01 -12.86
C ASP A 47 -1.29 -20.82 -11.70
N PRO A 48 -2.32 -19.98 -11.85
CA PRO A 48 -3.33 -19.75 -10.79
C PRO A 48 -4.02 -21.03 -10.31
N ASP A 49 -4.17 -22.04 -11.17
CA ASP A 49 -4.78 -23.32 -10.81
C ASP A 49 -3.82 -24.18 -9.96
N LYS A 50 -2.51 -23.97 -10.05
CA LYS A 50 -1.48 -24.65 -9.25
C LYS A 50 -0.96 -23.82 -8.08
N LEU A 51 -1.32 -22.54 -8.00
CA LEU A 51 -0.89 -21.63 -6.95
C LEU A 51 -1.20 -22.16 -5.54
N VAL A 52 -2.32 -22.88 -5.38
CA VAL A 52 -2.67 -23.58 -4.12
C VAL A 52 -1.65 -24.67 -3.78
N GLU A 53 -1.26 -25.47 -4.77
CA GLU A 53 -0.30 -26.58 -4.61
C GLU A 53 1.12 -26.05 -4.38
N ASP A 54 1.51 -24.99 -5.10
CA ASP A 54 2.82 -24.35 -4.97
C ASP A 54 2.99 -23.70 -3.58
N ILE A 55 1.94 -23.02 -3.08
CA ILE A 55 1.95 -22.41 -1.73
C ILE A 55 1.92 -23.49 -0.63
N GLN A 56 1.16 -24.57 -0.80
CA GLN A 56 1.09 -25.67 0.20
C GLN A 56 2.31 -26.59 0.18
N GLY A 57 2.93 -26.79 -0.98
CA GLY A 57 4.07 -27.66 -1.19
C GLY A 57 5.42 -27.07 -0.77
N GLY A 58 5.42 -25.89 -0.14
CA GLY A 58 6.64 -25.19 0.29
C GLY A 58 7.60 -24.86 -0.86
N SER A 59 7.11 -24.82 -2.10
CA SER A 59 7.94 -24.84 -3.29
C SER A 59 7.86 -23.50 -4.02
N LYS A 60 9.02 -22.82 -4.08
CA LYS A 60 9.32 -21.52 -4.72
C LYS A 60 9.21 -20.23 -3.87
N GLY A 61 9.24 -20.31 -2.54
CA GLY A 61 9.44 -19.11 -1.69
C GLY A 61 8.27 -18.12 -1.63
N LEU A 62 7.19 -18.36 -2.39
CA LEU A 62 6.00 -17.51 -2.38
C LEU A 62 5.23 -17.70 -1.08
N SER A 63 5.17 -16.65 -0.27
CA SER A 63 4.27 -16.59 0.86
C SER A 63 3.33 -15.41 0.66
N LEU A 64 2.04 -15.72 0.64
CA LEU A 64 0.96 -14.75 0.52
C LEU A 64 0.42 -14.44 1.92
N PRO A 65 0.74 -13.27 2.48
CA PRO A 65 0.36 -12.92 3.84
C PRO A 65 -1.16 -12.89 3.99
N GLY A 66 -1.69 -13.67 4.93
CA GLY A 66 -3.13 -13.78 5.18
C GLY A 66 -3.85 -14.88 4.38
N TRP A 67 -3.11 -15.68 3.61
CA TRP A 67 -3.64 -16.84 2.86
C TRP A 67 -3.29 -18.17 3.54
N GLU A 68 -3.96 -18.42 4.67
CA GLU A 68 -3.92 -19.71 5.37
C GLU A 68 -4.45 -20.87 4.49
N PRO A 69 -4.06 -22.13 4.74
CA PRO A 69 -4.44 -23.28 3.92
C PRO A 69 -5.95 -23.42 3.65
N GLU A 70 -6.80 -23.02 4.59
CA GLU A 70 -8.26 -23.03 4.45
C GLU A 70 -8.76 -22.02 3.41
N ARG A 71 -8.09 -20.86 3.29
CA ARG A 71 -8.42 -19.84 2.30
C ARG A 71 -7.97 -20.27 0.91
N LEU A 72 -6.80 -20.91 0.81
CA LEU A 72 -6.28 -21.45 -0.45
C LEU A 72 -7.27 -22.43 -1.12
N LYS A 73 -8.02 -23.21 -0.34
CA LYS A 73 -9.06 -24.11 -0.88
C LYS A 73 -10.18 -23.38 -1.64
N LYS A 74 -10.42 -22.11 -1.35
CA LYS A 74 -11.43 -21.27 -2.03
C LYS A 74 -10.85 -20.47 -3.20
N LEU A 75 -9.55 -20.54 -3.42
CA LEU A 75 -8.88 -19.68 -4.40
C LEU A 75 -9.45 -19.88 -5.80
N LYS A 76 -9.65 -21.13 -6.22
CA LYS A 76 -10.24 -21.46 -7.52
C LYS A 76 -11.66 -20.92 -7.70
N GLU A 77 -12.49 -20.98 -6.66
CA GLU A 77 -13.84 -20.41 -6.66
C GLU A 77 -13.78 -18.88 -6.81
N LEU A 78 -12.87 -18.22 -6.09
CA LEU A 78 -12.69 -16.78 -6.18
C LEU A 78 -12.24 -16.33 -7.57
N PHE A 79 -11.28 -17.02 -8.20
CA PHE A 79 -10.90 -16.75 -9.59
C PHE A 79 -12.07 -16.92 -10.56
N GLN A 80 -12.97 -17.89 -10.33
CA GLN A 80 -14.17 -18.05 -11.15
C GLN A 80 -15.15 -16.89 -10.97
N LEU A 81 -15.33 -16.40 -9.74
CA LEU A 81 -16.21 -15.25 -9.45
C LEU A 81 -15.72 -13.95 -10.09
N TYR A 82 -14.41 -13.78 -10.22
CA TYR A 82 -13.80 -12.59 -10.83
C TYR A 82 -13.47 -12.74 -12.32
N ARG A 83 -13.76 -13.89 -12.95
CA ARG A 83 -13.39 -14.17 -14.35
C ARG A 83 -13.88 -13.11 -15.33
N ASP A 84 -15.13 -12.67 -15.16
CA ASP A 84 -15.80 -11.72 -16.05
C ASP A 84 -15.88 -10.32 -15.44
N VAL A 85 -15.10 -10.04 -14.38
CA VAL A 85 -15.03 -8.73 -13.74
C VAL A 85 -13.80 -8.01 -14.30
N ASP A 86 -14.03 -7.01 -15.14
CA ASP A 86 -12.99 -6.08 -15.59
C ASP A 86 -12.87 -4.85 -14.67
N GLU A 87 -12.01 -3.90 -15.03
CA GLU A 87 -11.80 -2.68 -14.24
C GLU A 87 -13.08 -1.84 -14.12
N ASP A 88 -13.87 -1.70 -15.18
CA ASP A 88 -15.08 -0.88 -15.16
C ASP A 88 -16.16 -1.51 -14.28
N GLN A 89 -16.35 -2.83 -14.38
CA GLN A 89 -17.24 -3.55 -13.48
C GLN A 89 -16.73 -3.48 -12.02
N LEU A 90 -15.42 -3.53 -11.79
CA LEU A 90 -14.86 -3.37 -10.44
C LEU A 90 -15.08 -1.95 -9.90
N PHE A 91 -14.96 -0.92 -10.73
CA PHE A 91 -15.29 0.45 -10.38
C PHE A 91 -16.78 0.61 -10.00
N GLU A 92 -17.70 -0.01 -10.75
CA GLU A 92 -19.12 0.02 -10.41
C GLU A 92 -19.44 -0.76 -9.13
N ASN A 93 -18.73 -1.86 -8.86
CA ASN A 93 -18.82 -2.57 -7.58
C ASN A 93 -18.32 -1.70 -6.42
N LEU A 94 -17.21 -0.96 -6.61
CA LEU A 94 -16.71 -0.03 -5.62
C LEU A 94 -17.69 1.13 -5.40
N ARG A 95 -18.28 1.68 -6.46
CA ARG A 95 -19.33 2.70 -6.37
C ARG A 95 -20.48 2.22 -5.51
N TYR A 96 -21.01 1.02 -5.79
CA TYR A 96 -22.11 0.44 -5.03
C TYR A 96 -21.80 0.38 -3.53
N PHE A 97 -20.58 -0.04 -3.17
CA PHE A 97 -20.10 -0.08 -1.80
C PHE A 97 -20.00 1.32 -1.19
N LEU A 98 -19.32 2.25 -1.87
CA LEU A 98 -19.10 3.62 -1.39
C LEU A 98 -20.40 4.39 -1.15
N GLU A 99 -21.37 4.29 -2.06
CA GLU A 99 -22.66 4.98 -1.94
C GLU A 99 -23.45 4.58 -0.67
N ARG A 100 -23.16 3.40 -0.11
CA ARG A 100 -23.83 2.90 1.11
C ARG A 100 -23.05 3.18 2.37
N ILE A 101 -21.72 3.06 2.31
CA ILE A 101 -20.88 3.18 3.50
C ILE A 101 -20.50 4.62 3.82
N ILE A 102 -20.31 5.49 2.81
CA ILE A 102 -19.85 6.86 3.03
C ILE A 102 -20.88 7.70 3.80
N PRO A 103 -22.20 7.64 3.51
CA PRO A 103 -23.20 8.34 4.33
C PRO A 103 -23.17 7.91 5.80
N THR A 104 -23.00 6.59 6.05
CA THR A 104 -22.89 6.06 7.43
C THR A 104 -21.60 6.54 8.10
N ALA A 105 -20.50 6.60 7.35
CA ALA A 105 -19.21 7.07 7.85
C ALA A 105 -19.28 8.55 8.25
N GLU A 106 -19.97 9.37 7.45
CA GLU A 106 -20.27 10.78 7.74
C GLU A 106 -21.13 10.94 8.99
N GLU A 107 -22.24 10.20 9.13
CA GLU A 107 -23.07 10.20 10.35
C GLU A 107 -22.27 9.82 11.61
N CYS A 108 -21.24 8.99 11.45
CA CYS A 108 -20.38 8.53 12.54
C CYS A 108 -19.15 9.41 12.78
N ASP A 109 -18.92 10.44 11.96
CA ASP A 109 -17.67 11.22 11.90
C ASP A 109 -16.42 10.32 11.82
N ILE A 110 -16.46 9.38 10.86
CA ILE A 110 -15.37 8.46 10.52
C ILE A 110 -14.97 8.69 9.07
N LYS A 111 -13.73 9.07 8.85
CA LYS A 111 -13.13 9.21 7.51
C LYS A 111 -12.69 7.85 6.96
N MET A 112 -13.20 7.46 5.80
CA MET A 112 -12.80 6.23 5.11
C MET A 112 -11.59 6.53 4.21
N ALA A 113 -10.59 5.67 4.24
CA ALA A 113 -9.30 5.90 3.58
C ALA A 113 -8.89 4.67 2.77
N ILE A 114 -9.19 4.65 1.47
CA ILE A 114 -8.87 3.51 0.60
C ILE A 114 -7.36 3.43 0.35
N HIS A 115 -6.78 2.27 0.58
CA HIS A 115 -5.37 1.96 0.37
C HIS A 115 -5.14 1.52 -1.08
N PRO A 116 -4.02 1.93 -1.70
CA PRO A 116 -3.66 1.52 -3.05
C PRO A 116 -3.40 0.02 -3.18
N ASP A 117 -3.48 -0.45 -4.41
CA ASP A 117 -3.13 -1.82 -4.75
C ASP A 117 -1.61 -2.02 -4.62
N ASP A 118 -1.17 -3.18 -4.09
CA ASP A 118 0.26 -3.51 -3.89
C ASP A 118 0.60 -4.89 -4.50
N PRO A 119 1.21 -4.95 -5.71
CA PRO A 119 1.66 -3.83 -6.52
C PRO A 119 0.51 -3.08 -7.25
N PRO A 120 0.74 -1.83 -7.72
CA PRO A 120 -0.28 -0.99 -8.36
C PRO A 120 -0.50 -1.34 -9.85
N TRP A 121 -0.62 -2.63 -10.17
CA TRP A 121 -0.96 -3.14 -11.51
C TRP A 121 -1.58 -4.53 -11.42
N THR A 122 -2.30 -4.93 -12.47
CA THR A 122 -2.96 -6.25 -12.58
C THR A 122 -1.96 -7.39 -12.40
N ILE A 123 -2.33 -8.35 -11.55
CA ILE A 123 -1.60 -9.61 -11.33
C ILE A 123 -2.58 -10.77 -11.47
N PHE A 124 -2.09 -11.92 -11.97
CA PHE A 124 -2.92 -13.13 -12.18
C PHE A 124 -4.20 -12.91 -13.02
N GLY A 125 -4.23 -11.87 -13.87
CA GLY A 125 -5.40 -11.49 -14.66
C GLY A 125 -6.55 -10.86 -13.84
N LEU A 126 -6.33 -10.53 -12.56
CA LEU A 126 -7.32 -9.86 -11.71
C LEU A 126 -7.19 -8.33 -11.84
N PRO A 127 -8.29 -7.59 -12.08
CA PRO A 127 -8.24 -6.14 -12.23
C PRO A 127 -7.80 -5.44 -10.93
N ARG A 128 -7.07 -4.33 -11.07
CA ARG A 128 -6.63 -3.46 -9.96
C ARG A 128 -6.91 -2.01 -10.32
N ILE A 129 -7.67 -1.32 -9.47
CA ILE A 129 -8.24 0.01 -9.76
C ILE A 129 -7.70 1.13 -8.86
N VAL A 130 -6.94 0.84 -7.79
CA VAL A 130 -6.37 1.85 -6.89
C VAL A 130 -4.87 2.00 -7.17
N THR A 131 -4.53 2.33 -8.42
CA THR A 131 -3.20 2.10 -9.00
C THR A 131 -2.43 3.36 -9.40
N ASN A 132 -3.10 4.45 -9.78
CA ASN A 132 -2.47 5.63 -10.34
C ASN A 132 -3.28 6.92 -10.08
N LYS A 133 -2.71 8.09 -10.42
CA LYS A 133 -3.31 9.41 -10.17
C LYS A 133 -4.72 9.53 -10.75
N GLU A 134 -4.92 9.11 -12.00
CA GLU A 134 -6.19 9.21 -12.71
C GLU A 134 -7.28 8.40 -12.00
N ASN A 135 -6.95 7.14 -11.69
CA ASN A 135 -7.85 6.23 -10.99
C ASN A 135 -8.18 6.71 -9.58
N LEU A 136 -7.21 7.23 -8.81
CA LEU A 136 -7.48 7.85 -7.51
C LEU A 136 -8.48 9.02 -7.64
N GLY A 137 -8.31 9.86 -8.66
CA GLY A 137 -9.25 10.93 -8.98
C GLY A 137 -10.65 10.42 -9.36
N ARG A 138 -10.75 9.30 -10.11
CA ARG A 138 -12.02 8.63 -10.44
C ARG A 138 -12.71 8.11 -9.18
N ILE A 139 -11.98 7.46 -8.27
CA ILE A 139 -12.51 6.91 -7.01
C ILE A 139 -13.10 8.01 -6.11
N LEU A 140 -12.37 9.11 -5.94
CA LEU A 140 -12.82 10.23 -5.10
C LEU A 140 -14.11 10.89 -5.63
N LYS A 141 -14.35 10.82 -6.94
CA LYS A 141 -15.56 11.31 -7.61
C LYS A 141 -16.74 10.32 -7.60
N LEU A 142 -16.53 9.04 -7.25
CA LEU A 142 -17.64 8.07 -7.16
C LEU A 142 -18.69 8.51 -6.14
N VAL A 143 -18.21 9.02 -5.00
CA VAL A 143 -19.01 9.71 -3.97
C VAL A 143 -18.21 10.92 -3.50
N ASP A 144 -18.65 12.11 -3.91
CA ASP A 144 -17.96 13.36 -3.59
C ASP A 144 -18.29 13.83 -2.18
N SER A 145 -17.56 13.28 -1.19
CA SER A 145 -17.68 13.62 0.23
C SER A 145 -16.30 13.65 0.87
N PRO A 146 -16.03 14.56 1.83
CA PRO A 146 -14.77 14.59 2.57
C PRO A 146 -14.55 13.36 3.47
N TYR A 147 -15.52 12.46 3.57
CA TYR A 147 -15.39 11.17 4.26
C TYR A 147 -14.99 10.02 3.33
N ASN A 148 -15.00 10.24 2.00
CA ASN A 148 -14.44 9.34 1.00
C ASN A 148 -13.02 9.81 0.66
N GLY A 149 -12.00 9.21 1.24
CA GLY A 149 -10.62 9.63 1.06
C GLY A 149 -9.64 8.50 0.82
N LEU A 150 -8.37 8.86 0.86
CA LEU A 150 -7.25 7.99 0.51
C LEU A 150 -6.40 7.68 1.74
N THR A 151 -5.97 6.43 1.83
CA THR A 151 -4.70 6.08 2.47
C THR A 151 -3.64 6.15 1.38
N LEU A 152 -2.84 7.21 1.34
CA LEU A 152 -1.80 7.33 0.32
C LEU A 152 -0.54 6.62 0.81
N CYS A 153 -0.21 5.49 0.16
CA CYS A 153 0.98 4.69 0.46
C CYS A 153 2.07 4.93 -0.58
N SER A 154 3.17 5.57 -0.17
CA SER A 154 4.27 5.92 -1.06
C SER A 154 4.91 4.69 -1.69
N GLY A 155 5.11 3.62 -0.93
CA GLY A 155 5.76 2.42 -1.45
C GLY A 155 4.87 1.54 -2.33
N CYS A 156 3.54 1.63 -2.22
CA CYS A 156 2.64 0.92 -3.12
C CYS A 156 2.58 1.66 -4.45
N LEU A 157 2.10 2.91 -4.43
CA LEU A 157 1.95 3.72 -5.64
C LEU A 157 3.29 3.97 -6.31
N GLY A 158 4.37 4.14 -5.53
CA GLY A 158 5.71 4.42 -6.02
C GLY A 158 6.37 3.23 -6.74
N ALA A 159 5.84 2.02 -6.61
CA ALA A 159 6.33 0.86 -7.37
C ALA A 159 6.16 1.06 -8.88
N ASN A 160 5.20 1.89 -9.31
CA ASN A 160 5.09 2.34 -10.69
C ASN A 160 5.84 3.68 -10.84
N PRO A 161 6.96 3.75 -11.59
CA PRO A 161 7.75 4.97 -11.75
C PRO A 161 7.01 6.14 -12.43
N ASN A 162 5.87 5.88 -13.09
CA ASN A 162 5.04 6.93 -13.67
C ASN A 162 4.18 7.66 -12.62
N ASN A 163 4.10 7.15 -11.40
CA ASN A 163 3.38 7.78 -10.30
C ASN A 163 4.29 8.78 -9.57
N ASP A 164 4.06 10.07 -9.78
CA ASP A 164 4.67 11.13 -8.97
C ASP A 164 3.92 11.25 -7.63
N ILE A 165 4.49 10.66 -6.59
CA ILE A 165 3.88 10.60 -5.25
C ILE A 165 3.72 12.00 -4.65
N ALA A 166 4.69 12.88 -4.85
CA ALA A 166 4.68 14.21 -4.26
C ALA A 166 3.61 15.10 -4.94
N ASP A 167 3.46 14.99 -6.26
CA ASP A 167 2.37 15.61 -7.02
C ASP A 167 0.99 15.05 -6.64
N MET A 168 0.85 13.73 -6.45
CA MET A 168 -0.40 13.13 -5.97
C MET A 168 -0.80 13.66 -4.59
N ILE A 169 0.16 13.79 -3.65
CA ILE A 169 -0.10 14.35 -2.33
C ILE A 169 -0.62 15.78 -2.44
N ARG A 170 -0.01 16.61 -3.29
CA ARG A 170 -0.45 17.99 -3.52
C ARG A 170 -1.81 18.06 -4.19
N THR A 171 -2.09 17.14 -5.11
CA THR A 171 -3.35 17.11 -5.86
C THR A 171 -4.53 16.69 -4.97
N PHE A 172 -4.34 15.70 -4.09
CA PHE A 172 -5.42 15.10 -3.31
C PHE A 172 -5.37 15.46 -1.82
N GLY A 173 -4.63 16.51 -1.45
CA GLY A 173 -4.28 16.80 -0.04
C GLY A 173 -5.46 16.92 0.92
N ASP A 174 -6.59 17.45 0.46
CA ASP A 174 -7.84 17.58 1.21
C ASP A 174 -8.61 16.26 1.38
N ARG A 175 -8.28 15.25 0.55
CA ARG A 175 -8.89 13.92 0.53
C ARG A 175 -7.97 12.81 1.03
N ILE A 176 -6.74 13.13 1.45
CA ILE A 176 -5.88 12.16 2.14
C ILE A 176 -6.23 12.16 3.63
N HIS A 177 -6.43 10.97 4.20
CA HIS A 177 -6.82 10.81 5.61
C HIS A 177 -5.82 10.00 6.40
N PHE A 178 -5.02 9.20 5.70
CA PHE A 178 -3.96 8.39 6.28
C PHE A 178 -2.78 8.31 5.30
N ALA A 179 -1.56 8.26 5.83
CA ALA A 179 -0.37 8.11 5.01
C ALA A 179 0.47 6.93 5.50
N HIS A 180 0.86 6.08 4.56
CA HIS A 180 1.92 5.10 4.74
C HIS A 180 3.14 5.64 4.00
N VAL A 181 4.17 6.03 4.75
CA VAL A 181 5.40 6.57 4.17
C VAL A 181 6.51 5.55 4.36
N ARG A 182 6.71 4.72 3.34
CA ARG A 182 7.81 3.76 3.21
C ARG A 182 8.55 3.96 1.90
N ASN A 183 9.76 3.41 1.82
CA ASN A 183 10.57 3.44 0.62
C ASN A 183 10.70 2.02 0.04
N ILE A 184 10.94 1.96 -1.27
CA ILE A 184 11.22 0.73 -2.01
C ILE A 184 12.41 0.95 -2.90
N LYS A 185 13.16 -0.11 -3.20
CA LYS A 185 14.18 -0.11 -4.23
C LYS A 185 13.61 -0.73 -5.50
N ILE A 186 13.43 0.08 -6.53
CA ILE A 186 13.00 -0.37 -7.86
C ILE A 186 14.24 -0.78 -8.66
N HIS A 187 14.18 -1.98 -9.24
CA HIS A 187 15.23 -2.55 -10.08
C HIS A 187 14.98 -2.24 -11.57
N PRO A 188 16.03 -2.26 -12.42
CA PRO A 188 15.90 -1.91 -13.84
C PRO A 188 14.88 -2.74 -14.64
N ASN A 189 14.57 -3.95 -14.19
CA ASN A 189 13.61 -4.86 -14.81
C ASN A 189 12.15 -4.65 -14.33
N GLY A 190 11.90 -3.69 -13.44
CA GLY A 190 10.57 -3.41 -12.88
C GLY A 190 10.26 -4.16 -11.58
N ASP A 191 11.14 -5.04 -11.13
CA ASP A 191 11.05 -5.66 -9.81
C ASP A 191 11.29 -4.63 -8.71
N PHE A 192 10.87 -4.94 -7.49
CA PHE A 192 11.15 -4.05 -6.36
C PHE A 192 11.30 -4.79 -5.04
N ASP A 193 12.14 -4.23 -4.18
CA ASP A 193 12.33 -4.66 -2.80
C ASP A 193 11.83 -3.56 -1.85
N GLU A 194 11.31 -3.93 -0.68
CA GLU A 194 11.24 -2.96 0.42
C GLU A 194 12.66 -2.53 0.80
N SER A 195 12.82 -1.28 1.23
CA SER A 195 14.10 -0.74 1.69
C SER A 195 13.96 -0.10 3.07
N SER A 196 15.09 0.37 3.63
CA SER A 196 15.02 1.35 4.72
C SER A 196 14.28 2.61 4.25
N HIS A 197 13.75 3.40 5.18
CA HIS A 197 13.05 4.66 4.88
C HIS A 197 13.97 5.76 4.33
N LEU A 198 15.29 5.58 4.36
CA LEU A 198 16.22 6.59 3.87
C LEU A 198 16.11 6.70 2.34
N SER A 199 16.06 7.92 1.79
CA SER A 199 15.87 8.13 0.34
C SER A 199 16.98 7.46 -0.49
N SER A 200 18.23 7.46 0.00
CA SER A 200 19.38 6.89 -0.70
C SER A 200 19.35 5.36 -0.81
N ASP A 201 18.62 4.69 0.07
CA ASP A 201 18.59 3.23 0.14
C ASP A 201 17.54 2.65 -0.81
N GLY A 202 16.54 3.45 -1.19
CA GLY A 202 15.49 3.07 -2.13
C GLY A 202 15.55 3.87 -3.44
N SER A 203 14.37 4.11 -3.99
CA SER A 203 14.14 4.82 -5.25
C SER A 203 13.19 6.00 -5.10
N LEU A 204 12.53 6.15 -3.94
CA LEU A 204 11.63 7.28 -3.67
C LEU A 204 12.34 8.39 -2.90
N ASP A 205 12.07 9.64 -3.28
CA ASP A 205 12.52 10.80 -2.51
C ASP A 205 11.59 11.04 -1.32
N ILE A 206 11.95 10.44 -0.18
CA ILE A 206 11.17 10.56 1.05
C ILE A 206 11.20 11.99 1.61
N PHE A 207 12.24 12.78 1.35
CA PHE A 207 12.25 14.20 1.73
C PHE A 207 11.16 14.95 0.97
N GLU A 208 11.11 14.80 -0.36
CA GLU A 208 10.12 15.50 -1.19
C GLU A 208 8.68 15.04 -0.90
N ILE A 209 8.49 13.75 -0.60
CA ILE A 209 7.20 13.20 -0.15
C ILE A 209 6.77 13.82 1.19
N MET A 210 7.64 13.85 2.20
CA MET A 210 7.34 14.46 3.49
C MET A 210 7.11 15.97 3.36
N LYS A 211 7.86 16.64 2.48
CA LYS A 211 7.67 18.05 2.15
C LYS A 211 6.33 18.30 1.49
N ALA A 212 5.86 17.44 0.59
CA ALA A 212 4.54 17.55 -0.02
C ALA A 212 3.43 17.51 1.04
N TYR A 213 3.49 16.56 1.99
CA TYR A 213 2.55 16.50 3.12
C TYR A 213 2.60 17.74 4.01
N HIS A 214 3.81 18.23 4.29
CA HIS A 214 4.00 19.44 5.10
C HIS A 214 3.45 20.69 4.40
N ASP A 215 3.69 20.84 3.10
CA ASP A 215 3.27 21.99 2.30
C ASP A 215 1.74 22.12 2.22
N ILE A 216 1.02 20.99 2.11
CA ILE A 216 -0.45 20.96 2.17
C ILE A 216 -1.01 21.10 3.60
N GLY A 217 -0.13 21.20 4.61
CA GLY A 217 -0.53 21.33 6.01
C GLY A 217 -1.20 20.08 6.58
N PHE A 218 -0.84 18.88 6.11
CA PHE A 218 -1.47 17.61 6.50
C PHE A 218 -1.55 17.44 8.02
N LYS A 219 -2.75 17.09 8.51
CA LYS A 219 -3.06 16.85 9.94
C LYS A 219 -3.54 15.43 10.22
N GLY A 220 -3.50 14.56 9.22
CA GLY A 220 -3.88 13.16 9.38
C GLY A 220 -2.77 12.35 10.04
N TYR A 221 -2.96 11.03 10.05
CA TYR A 221 -2.01 10.11 10.65
C TYR A 221 -0.94 9.71 9.62
N ILE A 222 0.30 9.55 10.06
CA ILE A 222 1.40 9.01 9.26
C ILE A 222 1.95 7.78 9.99
N ARG A 223 2.18 6.70 9.25
CA ARG A 223 2.88 5.50 9.75
C ARG A 223 4.07 5.19 8.80
N PRO A 224 5.18 4.66 9.33
CA PRO A 224 6.36 4.28 8.51
C PRO A 224 6.11 3.03 7.65
N ASP A 225 5.01 2.33 7.90
CA ASP A 225 4.61 1.11 7.19
C ASP A 225 5.62 -0.03 7.34
N HIS A 226 6.15 -0.60 6.25
CA HIS A 226 7.13 -1.68 6.29
C HIS A 226 8.55 -1.15 6.49
N GLY A 227 9.39 -1.97 7.14
CA GLY A 227 10.84 -1.80 7.21
C GLY A 227 11.54 -3.14 7.01
N ARG A 228 12.87 -3.13 6.98
CA ARG A 228 13.68 -4.36 6.92
C ARG A 228 13.60 -5.11 8.24
N MET A 229 13.87 -6.41 8.21
CA MET A 229 14.12 -7.21 9.40
C MET A 229 15.60 -7.07 9.76
N ILE A 230 15.89 -6.47 10.92
CA ILE A 230 17.26 -6.17 11.33
C ILE A 230 17.58 -6.72 12.71
N TRP A 231 18.88 -6.84 13.02
CA TRP A 231 19.39 -7.18 14.36
C TRP A 231 18.87 -8.51 14.92
N GLY A 232 18.56 -9.47 14.04
CA GLY A 232 18.09 -10.79 14.43
C GLY A 232 16.67 -10.80 15.01
N GLU A 233 15.84 -9.79 14.71
CA GLU A 233 14.46 -9.76 15.17
C GLU A 233 13.62 -10.86 14.53
N ASP A 234 12.85 -11.58 15.35
CA ASP A 234 11.86 -12.56 14.90
C ASP A 234 10.47 -11.91 14.98
N ALA A 235 9.96 -11.48 13.81
CA ALA A 235 8.63 -10.90 13.70
C ALA A 235 8.04 -11.21 12.32
N ARG A 236 6.77 -10.83 12.14
CA ARG A 236 6.13 -10.90 10.82
C ARG A 236 6.96 -10.07 9.81
N PRO A 237 7.29 -10.62 8.62
CA PRO A 237 8.07 -9.92 7.61
C PRO A 237 7.55 -8.52 7.28
N GLY A 238 8.44 -7.52 7.29
CA GLY A 238 8.09 -6.11 7.10
C GLY A 238 7.51 -5.42 8.35
N TYR A 239 7.14 -6.17 9.39
CA TYR A 239 6.46 -5.70 10.60
C TYR A 239 7.32 -5.84 11.87
N GLY A 240 8.63 -6.02 11.71
CA GLY A 240 9.60 -5.85 12.79
C GLY A 240 9.45 -4.54 13.56
N LEU A 241 9.94 -4.48 14.79
CA LEU A 241 9.92 -3.26 15.59
C LEU A 241 11.01 -2.29 15.12
N TYR A 242 12.20 -2.79 14.83
CA TYR A 242 13.40 -1.98 14.82
C TYR A 242 13.48 -1.03 13.63
N ASP A 243 13.49 -1.52 12.39
CA ASP A 243 13.64 -0.64 11.22
C ASP A 243 12.41 0.26 11.01
N ARG A 244 11.23 -0.16 11.49
CA ARG A 244 10.03 0.69 11.54
C ARG A 244 10.16 1.83 12.55
N ALA A 245 10.78 1.59 13.70
CA ALA A 245 11.08 2.63 14.69
C ALA A 245 12.13 3.62 14.16
N LEU A 246 13.18 3.12 13.48
CA LEU A 246 14.16 3.96 12.78
C LEU A 246 13.48 4.80 11.69
N GLY A 247 12.59 4.19 10.92
CA GLY A 247 11.79 4.85 9.89
C GLY A 247 10.99 6.02 10.43
N ILE A 248 10.14 5.81 11.45
CA ILE A 248 9.34 6.92 11.99
C ILE A 248 10.20 8.01 12.64
N ALA A 249 11.35 7.67 13.24
CA ALA A 249 12.30 8.65 13.76
C ALA A 249 12.90 9.51 12.63
N TYR A 250 13.26 8.89 11.50
CA TYR A 250 13.73 9.59 10.31
C TYR A 250 12.66 10.53 9.74
N LEU A 251 11.41 10.07 9.61
CA LEU A 251 10.29 10.89 9.13
C LEU A 251 10.02 12.10 10.03
N ASN A 252 10.10 11.94 11.36
CA ASN A 252 10.00 13.06 12.30
C ASN A 252 11.14 14.07 12.11
N GLY A 253 12.37 13.59 11.90
CA GLY A 253 13.52 14.45 11.61
C GLY A 253 13.35 15.25 10.32
N LEU A 254 12.85 14.62 9.25
CA LEU A 254 12.50 15.32 8.01
C LEU A 254 11.44 16.40 8.26
N TRP A 255 10.37 16.06 8.97
CA TRP A 255 9.28 17.00 9.26
C TRP A 255 9.78 18.23 10.03
N GLU A 256 10.60 18.03 11.08
CA GLU A 256 11.21 19.12 11.83
C GLU A 256 12.11 20.00 10.96
N ALA A 257 12.94 19.38 10.11
CA ALA A 257 13.83 20.11 9.20
C ALA A 257 13.04 20.96 8.19
N ILE A 258 11.99 20.41 7.59
CA ILE A 258 11.11 21.11 6.64
C ILE A 258 10.42 22.31 7.31
N ASP A 259 9.92 22.14 8.55
CA ASP A 259 9.32 23.23 9.32
C ASP A 259 10.33 24.37 9.59
N LYS A 260 11.58 24.04 9.96
CA LYS A 260 12.65 25.03 10.16
C LYS A 260 13.02 25.77 8.87
N MET A 261 13.18 25.03 7.76
CA MET A 261 13.46 25.61 6.44
C MET A 261 12.39 26.62 6.03
N LYS A 262 11.11 26.32 6.29
CA LYS A 262 9.99 27.23 5.97
C LYS A 262 9.95 28.49 6.86
N ARG A 263 10.44 28.39 8.10
CA ARG A 263 10.52 29.53 9.03
C ARG A 263 11.74 30.43 8.78
N GLY A 264 12.69 29.99 7.95
CA GLY A 264 13.91 30.76 7.64
C GLY A 264 14.88 30.88 8.81
N VAL A 265 14.92 29.88 9.70
CA VAL A 265 15.83 29.80 10.85
C VAL A 265 17.03 28.91 10.52
#